data_AF-A0A1Z5J8P1-F1
#
_entry.id   AF-A0A1Z5J8P1-F1
#
_cell.length_a   1.000
_cell.length_b   1.000
_cell.length_c   1.000
_cell.angle_alpha   90.00
_cell.angle_beta   90.00
_cell.angle_gamma   90.00
#
_symmetry.space_group_name_H-M   'P 1'
#
loop_
_entity.id
_entity.type
_entity.pdbx_description
1 polymer ?
#
loop_
_entity_poly.entity_id
_entity_poly.type
_entity_poly.pdbx_seq_one_letter_code
_entity_poly.pdbx_strand_id
1 'polypeptide(L)'
;MSDDDSDSFELHSHLHDCEEASTRTGPAQIRFMANPQSPNVEALLPFVPISISSSSSENCNNPYRRKTAPRVSWVFATCLIIGCAFGFISRQVVGNTREQVLAMEHTRNMLYEKSVSVEGELDRLKRQINAIGMMSETAQNPEHRNEIMKVSNIRAMHQMMKAQDRVDQFEKQANGLRKKIQASSLAGIHQKYGTGVHRVEFELVFADGKKGPTRFVLELAPSELMPHAVEAFLDMVSNKLIDGCSFIMSALNVIKASPIPYDGSSAKVKAQSFADLGLDQLAFKEYNPQFPHQKYTMGFTADGSPNFFLNTADNTLAHEGDPCFGTVIQGFDTIQRLESSPTRNGVWFTQRVGIKSATLLDNSSVVIDQKKRFKTRV
;
A
#
# COMPACT_ATOMS: atom_id res chain seq x y z
N MET A 1 30.68 30.53 36.51
CA MET A 1 31.53 29.37 36.21
C MET A 1 30.74 28.17 36.69
N SER A 2 29.72 27.74 35.94
CA SER A 2 29.76 26.96 34.68
C SER A 2 30.07 25.50 34.98
N ASP A 3 29.01 24.71 35.14
CA ASP A 3 28.99 23.28 34.82
C ASP A 3 27.58 22.98 34.30
N ASP A 4 27.51 22.89 32.96
CA ASP A 4 26.37 22.47 32.15
C ASP A 4 26.38 20.93 32.12
N ASP A 5 25.45 20.30 32.82
CA ASP A 5 25.15 18.88 32.66
C ASP A 5 24.06 18.72 31.60
N SER A 6 24.50 18.64 30.34
CA SER A 6 23.68 18.24 29.20
C SER A 6 23.56 16.72 29.18
N ASP A 7 22.47 16.21 29.78
CA ASP A 7 22.05 14.80 29.67
C ASP A 7 21.56 14.50 28.25
N SER A 8 22.43 13.84 27.48
CA SER A 8 22.10 13.17 26.23
C SER A 8 21.26 11.92 26.51
N PHE A 9 19.95 12.01 26.30
CA PHE A 9 19.04 10.86 26.33
C PHE A 9 19.24 10.00 25.07
N GLU A 10 20.11 8.99 25.16
CA GLU A 10 20.14 7.88 24.21
C GLU A 10 18.93 6.97 24.45
N LEU A 11 17.91 7.11 23.59
CA LEU A 11 16.75 6.23 23.57
C LEU A 11 17.11 4.92 22.87
N HIS A 12 17.91 4.08 23.53
CA HIS A 12 18.19 2.72 23.05
C HIS A 12 16.92 1.86 23.13
N SER A 13 16.62 1.25 21.99
CA SER A 13 15.47 0.42 21.65
C SER A 13 15.26 -0.79 22.57
N HIS A 14 14.28 -0.71 23.47
CA HIS A 14 13.67 -1.86 24.16
C HIS A 14 12.48 -2.43 23.36
N LEU A 15 12.72 -2.75 22.08
CA LEU A 15 11.77 -3.49 21.22
C LEU A 15 12.29 -4.90 20.87
N HIS A 16 13.38 -5.35 21.49
CA HIS A 16 13.97 -6.66 21.21
C HIS A 16 13.28 -7.86 21.90
N ASP A 17 12.41 -7.64 22.88
CA ASP A 17 11.89 -8.74 23.73
C ASP A 17 10.61 -9.43 23.19
N CYS A 18 10.23 -9.20 21.93
CA CYS A 18 9.17 -9.97 21.25
C CYS A 18 9.65 -10.78 20.05
N GLU A 19 10.94 -10.75 19.71
CA GLU A 19 11.49 -11.42 18.53
C GLU A 19 12.23 -12.74 18.86
N GLU A 20 12.50 -13.03 20.14
CA GLU A 20 13.40 -14.12 20.54
C GLU A 20 12.74 -15.53 20.66
N ALA A 21 11.50 -15.71 20.21
CA ALA A 21 10.82 -17.01 20.21
C ALA A 21 10.82 -17.74 18.86
N SER A 22 11.51 -17.23 17.81
CA SER A 22 11.41 -17.79 16.44
C SER A 22 12.73 -18.21 15.79
N THR A 23 13.82 -18.41 16.54
CA THR A 23 15.10 -18.89 15.99
C THR A 23 15.55 -20.20 16.62
N ARG A 24 14.87 -21.30 16.27
CA ARG A 24 15.42 -22.67 16.41
C ARG A 24 14.68 -23.69 15.52
N THR A 25 14.76 -23.54 14.22
CA THR A 25 14.58 -24.66 13.27
C THR A 25 15.43 -24.41 12.02
N GLY A 26 16.19 -25.42 11.61
CA GLY A 26 17.11 -25.38 10.48
C GLY A 26 16.42 -25.29 9.11
N PRO A 27 17.18 -25.36 8.00
CA PRO A 27 16.65 -25.12 6.66
C PRO A 27 15.68 -26.23 6.26
N ALA A 28 14.38 -25.94 6.30
CA ALA A 28 13.36 -26.80 5.74
C ALA A 28 13.39 -26.69 4.21
N GLN A 29 13.67 -27.81 3.54
CA GLN A 29 13.44 -27.97 2.11
C GLN A 29 11.96 -27.68 1.80
N ILE A 30 11.72 -26.66 0.97
CA ILE A 30 10.40 -26.37 0.41
C ILE A 30 10.06 -27.49 -0.59
N ARG A 31 9.31 -28.48 -0.12
CA ARG A 31 8.69 -29.50 -0.96
C ARG A 31 7.37 -28.92 -1.46
N PHE A 32 7.31 -28.58 -2.75
CA PHE A 32 6.06 -28.28 -3.44
C PHE A 32 5.13 -29.49 -3.35
N MET A 33 4.07 -29.38 -2.55
CA MET A 33 2.91 -30.26 -2.65
C MET A 33 1.77 -29.48 -3.28
N ALA A 34 1.49 -29.83 -4.54
CA ALA A 34 0.24 -29.46 -5.18
C ALA A 34 -0.90 -30.17 -4.44
N ASN A 35 -1.84 -29.39 -3.90
CA ASN A 35 -3.09 -29.89 -3.36
C ASN A 35 -4.24 -29.37 -4.25
N PRO A 36 -4.97 -30.24 -4.98
CA PRO A 36 -6.10 -29.82 -5.80
C PRO A 36 -7.39 -30.11 -5.06
N GLN A 37 -7.97 -29.13 -4.36
CA GLN A 37 -9.38 -29.17 -3.96
C GLN A 37 -10.00 -27.77 -4.03
N SER A 38 -10.69 -27.50 -5.13
CA SER A 38 -11.65 -26.42 -5.26
C SER A 38 -13.02 -26.89 -4.77
N PRO A 39 -13.75 -26.13 -3.92
CA PRO A 39 -15.16 -26.38 -3.73
C PRO A 39 -15.94 -25.84 -4.95
N ASN A 40 -16.75 -26.70 -5.55
CA ASN A 40 -17.79 -26.32 -6.50
C ASN A 40 -18.79 -25.40 -5.77
N VAL A 41 -18.85 -24.14 -6.19
CA VAL A 41 -19.97 -23.25 -5.88
C VAL A 41 -20.72 -23.03 -7.18
N GLU A 42 -21.77 -23.84 -7.40
CA GLU A 42 -22.80 -23.59 -8.40
C GLU A 42 -23.53 -22.30 -8.03
N ALA A 43 -23.20 -21.21 -8.71
CA ALA A 43 -24.00 -20.00 -8.70
C ALA A 43 -25.27 -20.24 -9.54
N LEU A 44 -26.36 -20.60 -8.84
CA LEU A 44 -27.72 -20.54 -9.35
C LEU A 44 -28.07 -19.08 -9.69
N LEU A 45 -28.08 -18.75 -10.97
CA LEU A 45 -28.66 -17.51 -11.47
C LEU A 45 -30.20 -17.60 -11.38
N PRO A 46 -30.90 -16.55 -10.90
CA PRO A 46 -32.35 -16.52 -10.91
C PRO A 46 -32.85 -16.38 -12.36
N PHE A 47 -33.51 -17.43 -12.83
CA PHE A 47 -34.29 -17.42 -14.06
C PHE A 47 -35.47 -16.46 -13.86
N VAL A 48 -35.48 -15.34 -14.58
CA VAL A 48 -36.66 -14.46 -14.68
C VAL A 48 -37.60 -15.09 -15.71
N PRO A 49 -38.82 -15.54 -15.32
CA PRO A 49 -39.77 -16.08 -16.28
C PRO A 49 -40.36 -14.92 -17.09
N ILE A 50 -40.12 -14.93 -18.40
CA ILE A 50 -40.86 -14.10 -19.35
C ILE A 50 -42.28 -14.65 -19.40
N SER A 51 -43.21 -13.97 -18.71
CA SER A 51 -44.64 -14.22 -18.78
C SER A 51 -45.17 -13.76 -20.14
N ILE A 52 -45.25 -14.70 -21.09
CA ILE A 52 -45.96 -14.53 -22.35
C ILE A 52 -47.46 -14.61 -22.04
N SER A 53 -48.13 -13.45 -22.08
CA SER A 53 -49.59 -13.35 -22.01
C SER A 53 -50.21 -14.03 -23.23
N SER A 54 -50.75 -15.24 -23.06
CA SER A 54 -51.57 -15.94 -24.04
C SER A 54 -53.01 -15.43 -23.99
N SER A 55 -53.41 -14.64 -24.99
CA SER A 55 -54.80 -14.34 -25.28
C SER A 55 -55.52 -15.59 -25.80
N SER A 56 -56.59 -15.97 -25.13
CA SER A 56 -57.54 -17.00 -25.52
C SER A 56 -58.35 -16.59 -26.75
N SER A 57 -58.34 -17.38 -27.81
CA SER A 57 -59.41 -17.36 -28.81
C SER A 57 -59.75 -18.79 -29.28
N GLU A 58 -60.97 -19.16 -28.95
CA GLU A 58 -61.89 -20.14 -29.53
C GLU A 58 -61.42 -21.04 -30.69
N ASN A 59 -61.38 -22.33 -30.35
CA ASN A 59 -62.05 -23.45 -31.02
C ASN A 59 -62.75 -23.17 -32.37
N CYS A 60 -62.16 -23.68 -33.46
CA CYS A 60 -62.89 -24.19 -34.62
C CYS A 60 -62.19 -25.46 -35.13
N ASN A 61 -62.90 -26.58 -35.02
CA ASN A 61 -62.51 -27.90 -35.52
C ASN A 61 -62.35 -27.89 -37.04
N ASN A 62 -61.14 -28.17 -37.54
CA ASN A 62 -60.88 -28.37 -38.96
C ASN A 62 -60.26 -29.77 -39.20
N PRO A 63 -60.94 -30.72 -39.85
CA PRO A 63 -60.54 -32.13 -39.91
C PRO A 63 -59.61 -32.47 -41.09
N TYR A 64 -58.84 -31.52 -41.61
CA TYR A 64 -57.83 -31.78 -42.67
C TYR A 64 -56.42 -31.39 -42.23
N ARG A 65 -55.92 -32.02 -41.15
CA ARG A 65 -54.52 -31.86 -40.73
C ARG A 65 -53.61 -32.80 -41.53
N ARG A 66 -53.26 -32.39 -42.76
CA ARG A 66 -52.12 -32.98 -43.48
C ARG A 66 -50.88 -32.88 -42.59
N LYS A 67 -50.25 -34.02 -42.32
CA LYS A 67 -48.93 -34.14 -41.66
C LYS A 67 -47.88 -33.43 -42.52
N THR A 68 -47.79 -32.10 -42.41
CA THR A 68 -46.65 -31.36 -42.93
C THR A 68 -45.55 -31.52 -41.89
N ALA A 69 -44.47 -32.18 -42.31
CA ALA A 69 -43.27 -32.32 -41.48
C ALA A 69 -42.86 -30.91 -40.98
N PRO A 70 -42.45 -30.78 -39.71
CA PRO A 70 -42.07 -29.48 -39.15
C PRO A 70 -40.92 -28.94 -39.99
N ARG A 71 -41.20 -27.91 -40.80
CA ARG A 71 -40.17 -27.11 -41.44
C ARG A 71 -39.53 -26.29 -40.32
N VAL A 72 -38.50 -26.85 -39.70
CA VAL A 72 -37.61 -26.11 -38.79
C VAL A 72 -37.18 -24.87 -39.57
N SER A 73 -37.63 -23.72 -39.11
CA SER A 73 -37.32 -22.45 -39.76
C SER A 73 -35.82 -22.23 -39.64
N TRP A 74 -35.12 -22.26 -40.78
CA TRP A 74 -33.68 -22.08 -40.90
C TRP A 74 -33.16 -20.83 -40.18
N VAL A 75 -34.01 -19.80 -40.02
CA VAL A 75 -33.71 -18.57 -39.30
C VAL A 75 -33.36 -18.82 -37.83
N PHE A 76 -34.09 -19.72 -37.15
CA PHE A 76 -33.79 -20.05 -35.75
C PHE A 76 -32.47 -20.81 -35.61
N ALA A 77 -32.19 -21.73 -36.55
CA ALA A 77 -30.93 -22.46 -36.57
C ALA A 77 -29.75 -21.51 -36.79
N THR A 78 -29.85 -20.56 -37.72
CA THR A 78 -28.80 -19.57 -37.96
C THR A 78 -28.57 -18.65 -36.76
N CYS A 79 -29.63 -18.16 -36.11
CA CYS A 79 -29.48 -17.31 -34.91
C CYS A 79 -28.81 -18.07 -33.76
N LEU A 80 -29.13 -19.35 -33.58
CA LEU A 80 -28.55 -20.18 -32.53
C LEU A 80 -27.06 -20.46 -32.78
N ILE A 81 -26.68 -20.74 -34.03
CA ILE A 81 -25.27 -20.89 -34.43
C ILE A 81 -24.49 -19.59 -34.20
N ILE A 82 -25.05 -18.44 -34.60
CA ILE A 82 -24.43 -17.13 -34.39
C ILE A 82 -24.26 -16.84 -32.89
N GLY A 83 -25.29 -17.10 -32.08
CA GLY A 83 -25.21 -16.94 -30.62
C GLY A 83 -24.13 -17.83 -29.98
N CYS A 84 -24.03 -19.09 -30.40
CA CYS A 84 -22.97 -20.01 -29.96
C CYS A 84 -21.57 -19.53 -30.38
N ALA A 85 -21.43 -19.02 -31.60
CA ALA A 85 -20.16 -18.46 -32.10
C ALA A 85 -19.74 -17.22 -31.28
N PHE A 86 -20.65 -16.27 -31.04
CA PHE A 86 -20.38 -15.12 -30.18
C PHE A 86 -20.03 -15.52 -28.75
N GLY A 87 -20.75 -16.49 -28.17
CA GLY A 87 -20.43 -17.04 -26.85
C GLY A 87 -19.04 -17.68 -26.79
N PHE A 88 -18.64 -18.42 -27.82
CA PHE A 88 -17.31 -19.02 -27.92
C PHE A 88 -16.19 -17.97 -28.05
N ILE A 89 -16.37 -16.98 -28.94
CA ILE A 89 -15.42 -15.87 -29.10
C ILE A 89 -15.29 -15.09 -27.80
N SER A 90 -16.40 -14.78 -27.13
CA SER A 90 -16.40 -14.04 -25.86
C SER A 90 -15.65 -14.82 -24.78
N ARG A 91 -15.84 -16.13 -24.67
CA ARG A 91 -15.08 -16.99 -23.75
C ARG A 91 -13.59 -17.01 -24.06
N GLN A 92 -13.20 -17.07 -25.35
CA GLN A 92 -11.78 -17.01 -25.73
C GLN A 92 -11.15 -15.66 -25.39
N VAL A 93 -11.83 -14.56 -25.68
CA VAL A 93 -11.33 -13.21 -25.37
C VAL A 93 -11.17 -13.04 -23.85
N VAL A 94 -12.14 -13.49 -23.05
CA VAL A 94 -12.04 -13.47 -21.58
C VAL A 94 -10.90 -14.36 -21.08
N GLY A 95 -10.70 -15.54 -21.67
CA GLY A 95 -9.59 -16.44 -21.34
C GLY A 95 -8.23 -15.79 -21.55
N ASN A 96 -7.99 -15.24 -22.74
CA ASN A 96 -6.75 -14.54 -23.08
C ASN A 96 -6.51 -13.32 -22.17
N THR A 97 -7.59 -12.59 -21.84
CA THR A 97 -7.50 -11.43 -20.94
C THR A 97 -7.08 -11.86 -19.54
N ARG A 98 -7.62 -12.98 -19.03
CA ARG A 98 -7.23 -13.50 -17.71
C ARG A 98 -5.76 -13.89 -17.65
N GLU A 99 -5.27 -14.59 -18.67
CA GLU A 99 -3.84 -14.96 -18.75
C GLU A 99 -2.95 -13.72 -18.83
N GLN A 100 -3.36 -12.71 -19.59
CA GLN A 100 -2.64 -11.45 -19.67
C GLN A 100 -2.59 -10.72 -18.32
N VAL A 101 -3.71 -10.69 -17.58
CA VAL A 101 -3.76 -10.08 -16.23
C VAL A 101 -2.84 -10.83 -15.26
N LEU A 102 -2.87 -12.17 -15.27
CA LEU A 102 -1.98 -12.98 -14.41
C LEU A 102 -0.50 -12.77 -14.77
N ALA A 103 -0.17 -12.68 -16.06
CA ALA A 103 1.20 -12.39 -16.50
C ALA A 103 1.66 -10.98 -16.09
N MET A 104 0.75 -10.00 -16.13
CA MET A 104 1.02 -8.63 -15.65
C MET A 104 1.22 -8.59 -14.14
N GLU A 105 0.39 -9.29 -13.37
CA GLU A 105 0.51 -9.40 -11.91
C GLU A 105 1.83 -10.07 -11.50
N HIS A 106 2.19 -11.16 -12.17
CA HIS A 106 3.50 -11.80 -11.96
C HIS A 106 4.67 -10.87 -12.29
N THR A 107 4.58 -10.13 -13.41
CA THR A 107 5.60 -9.15 -13.80
C THR A 107 5.71 -8.03 -12.76
N ARG A 108 4.58 -7.56 -12.22
CA ARG A 108 4.54 -6.54 -11.15
C ARG A 108 5.25 -7.05 -9.89
N ASN A 109 4.93 -8.26 -9.45
CA ASN A 109 5.57 -8.85 -8.25
C ASN A 109 7.09 -9.03 -8.45
N MET A 110 7.51 -9.47 -9.64
CA MET A 110 8.93 -9.59 -9.98
C MET A 110 9.65 -8.23 -10.03
N LEU A 111 8.98 -7.17 -10.51
CA LEU A 111 9.52 -5.81 -10.46
C LEU A 111 9.65 -5.31 -9.03
N TYR A 112 8.66 -5.60 -8.19
CA TYR A 112 8.65 -5.24 -6.77
C TYR A 112 9.80 -5.90 -6.02
N GLU A 113 9.95 -7.22 -6.14
CA GLU A 113 11.02 -7.99 -5.50
C GLU A 113 12.40 -7.48 -5.93
N LYS A 114 12.58 -7.22 -7.23
CA LYS A 114 13.82 -6.63 -7.76
C LYS A 114 14.08 -5.23 -7.23
N SER A 115 13.05 -4.40 -7.08
CA SER A 115 13.19 -3.05 -6.52
C SER A 115 13.72 -3.13 -5.09
N VAL A 116 13.07 -3.90 -4.23
CA VAL A 116 13.48 -4.08 -2.83
C VAL A 116 14.90 -4.61 -2.73
N SER A 117 15.25 -5.61 -3.56
CA SER A 117 16.60 -6.17 -3.61
C SER A 117 17.65 -5.14 -4.02
N VAL A 118 17.40 -4.36 -5.08
CA VAL A 118 18.33 -3.34 -5.59
C VAL A 118 18.50 -2.21 -4.57
N GLU A 119 17.44 -1.79 -3.87
CA GLU A 119 17.54 -0.78 -2.82
C GLU A 119 18.37 -1.24 -1.63
N GLY A 120 18.18 -2.49 -1.19
CA GLY A 120 19.01 -3.08 -0.13
C GLY A 120 20.50 -3.14 -0.50
N GLU A 121 20.83 -3.48 -1.76
CA GLU A 121 22.22 -3.47 -2.25
C GLU A 121 22.80 -2.06 -2.32
N LEU A 122 22.02 -1.08 -2.80
CA LEU A 122 22.42 0.33 -2.88
C LEU A 122 22.75 0.88 -1.49
N ASP A 123 21.92 0.62 -0.49
CA ASP A 123 22.14 1.06 0.89
C ASP A 123 23.37 0.40 1.53
N ARG A 124 23.65 -0.87 1.17
CA ARG A 124 24.88 -1.54 1.60
C ARG A 124 26.12 -0.91 0.97
N LEU A 125 26.08 -0.59 -0.33
CA LEU A 125 27.20 0.04 -1.03
C LEU A 125 27.47 1.46 -0.52
N LYS A 126 26.43 2.27 -0.30
CA LYS A 126 26.57 3.61 0.29
C LYS A 126 27.25 3.58 1.67
N ARG A 127 26.85 2.63 2.53
CA ARG A 127 27.51 2.42 3.83
C ARG A 127 28.98 2.03 3.69
N GLN A 128 29.32 1.19 2.72
CA GLN A 128 30.73 0.82 2.45
C GLN A 128 31.55 2.03 1.99
N ILE A 129 31.01 2.87 1.09
CA ILE A 129 31.68 4.09 0.64
C ILE A 129 31.91 5.05 1.81
N ASN A 130 30.91 5.27 2.66
CA ASN A 130 31.05 6.12 3.85
C ASN A 130 32.13 5.60 4.79
N ALA A 131 32.18 4.28 5.05
CA ALA A 131 33.21 3.68 5.89
C ALA A 131 34.62 3.85 5.28
N ILE A 132 34.77 3.69 3.97
CA ILE A 132 36.05 3.93 3.27
C ILE A 132 36.45 5.42 3.36
N GLY A 133 35.49 6.33 3.25
CA GLY A 133 35.70 7.77 3.43
C GLY A 133 36.25 8.11 4.82
N MET A 134 35.61 7.59 5.88
CA MET A 134 36.06 7.80 7.26
C MET A 134 37.46 7.23 7.53
N MET A 135 37.79 6.06 6.95
CA MET A 135 39.13 5.48 7.05
C MET A 135 40.18 6.33 6.33
N SER A 136 39.83 6.90 5.17
CA SER A 136 40.71 7.80 4.40
C SER A 136 41.01 9.09 5.15
N GLU A 137 40.00 9.70 5.80
CA GLU A 137 40.18 10.91 6.61
C GLU A 137 41.05 10.65 7.84
N THR A 138 40.85 9.53 8.53
CA THR A 138 41.68 9.14 9.69
C THR A 138 43.14 8.94 9.29
N ALA A 139 43.40 8.44 8.08
CA ALA A 139 44.75 8.23 7.55
C ALA A 139 45.49 9.52 7.15
N GLN A 140 44.82 10.69 7.13
CA GLN A 140 45.44 11.97 6.81
C GLN A 140 46.12 12.66 8.01
N ASN A 141 46.09 12.05 9.21
CA ASN A 141 46.79 12.58 10.38
C ASN A 141 48.33 12.57 10.16
N PRO A 142 49.01 13.73 10.16
CA PRO A 142 50.36 13.89 9.61
C PRO A 142 51.52 13.26 10.40
N GLU A 143 51.31 12.77 11.63
CA GLU A 143 52.42 12.38 12.52
C GLU A 143 53.14 11.04 12.20
N HIS A 144 52.67 10.22 11.25
CA HIS A 144 53.30 8.92 10.91
C HIS A 144 53.46 8.64 9.40
N ARG A 145 53.69 9.70 8.64
CA ARG A 145 53.59 9.69 7.18
C ARG A 145 54.96 9.53 6.51
N ASN A 146 55.48 8.30 6.38
CA ASN A 146 56.58 8.06 5.43
C ASN A 146 56.44 6.75 4.62
N GLU A 147 56.44 6.95 3.30
CA GLU A 147 56.54 6.04 2.16
C GLU A 147 55.54 4.88 1.96
N ILE A 148 55.09 4.16 3.00
CA ILE A 148 54.17 3.01 2.82
C ILE A 148 52.77 3.43 2.35
N MET A 149 52.39 4.70 2.55
CA MET A 149 51.07 5.23 2.17
C MET A 149 50.86 5.49 0.66
N LYS A 150 51.92 5.58 -0.16
CA LYS A 150 51.74 6.00 -1.57
C LYS A 150 51.07 4.92 -2.43
N VAL A 151 51.45 3.64 -2.27
CA VAL A 151 50.90 2.53 -3.07
C VAL A 151 49.55 2.05 -2.51
N SER A 152 49.38 2.06 -1.18
CA SER A 152 48.09 1.72 -0.56
C SER A 152 47.00 2.73 -0.94
N ASN A 153 47.34 4.04 -1.00
CA ASN A 153 46.39 5.08 -1.39
C ASN A 153 45.94 4.96 -2.85
N ILE A 154 46.83 4.62 -3.78
CA ILE A 154 46.43 4.42 -5.19
C ILE A 154 45.46 3.25 -5.33
N ARG A 155 45.73 2.13 -4.64
CA ARG A 155 44.82 0.97 -4.67
C ARG A 155 43.47 1.29 -4.02
N ALA A 156 43.47 1.98 -2.89
CA ALA A 156 42.24 2.41 -2.21
C ALA A 156 41.41 3.37 -3.09
N MET A 157 42.06 4.34 -3.74
CA MET A 157 41.40 5.25 -4.67
C MET A 157 40.80 4.50 -5.87
N HIS A 158 41.52 3.55 -6.46
CA HIS A 158 40.99 2.74 -7.55
C HIS A 158 39.78 1.88 -7.12
N GLN A 159 39.82 1.31 -5.91
CA GLN A 159 38.68 0.59 -5.35
C GLN A 159 37.49 1.51 -5.08
N MET A 160 37.72 2.73 -4.60
CA MET A 160 36.69 3.74 -4.38
C MET A 160 36.04 4.17 -5.70
N MET A 161 36.83 4.43 -6.75
CA MET A 161 36.31 4.75 -8.09
C MET A 161 35.44 3.61 -8.62
N LYS A 162 35.91 2.36 -8.52
CA LYS A 162 35.14 1.19 -8.96
C LYS A 162 33.86 0.99 -8.14
N ALA A 163 33.88 1.32 -6.85
CA ALA A 163 32.68 1.28 -6.00
C ALA A 163 31.68 2.37 -6.39
N GLN A 164 32.17 3.58 -6.70
CA GLN A 164 31.34 4.69 -7.18
C GLN A 164 30.67 4.34 -8.52
N ASP A 165 31.42 3.82 -9.49
CA ASP A 165 30.87 3.39 -10.79
C ASP A 165 29.74 2.35 -10.61
N ARG A 166 29.85 1.46 -9.63
CA ARG A 166 28.80 0.48 -9.30
C ARG A 166 27.59 1.16 -8.68
N VAL A 167 27.77 2.08 -7.75
CA VAL A 167 26.67 2.85 -7.16
C VAL A 167 25.89 3.58 -8.24
N ASP A 168 26.57 4.24 -9.17
CA ASP A 168 25.94 4.97 -10.27
C ASP A 168 25.12 4.02 -11.18
N GLN A 169 25.65 2.82 -11.46
CA GLN A 169 24.93 1.79 -12.22
C GLN A 169 23.68 1.30 -11.49
N PHE A 170 23.79 0.99 -10.19
CA PHE A 170 22.65 0.55 -9.38
C PHE A 170 21.61 1.65 -9.21
N GLU A 171 22.02 2.90 -9.04
CA GLU A 171 21.10 4.04 -8.96
C GLU A 171 20.34 4.23 -10.28
N LYS A 172 21.02 4.10 -11.43
CA LYS A 172 20.36 4.12 -12.74
C LYS A 172 19.35 2.98 -12.89
N GLN A 173 19.68 1.78 -12.41
CA GLN A 173 18.77 0.63 -12.43
C GLN A 173 17.57 0.84 -11.50
N ALA A 174 17.80 1.29 -10.27
CA ALA A 174 16.77 1.59 -9.27
C ALA A 174 15.80 2.64 -9.80
N ASN A 175 16.31 3.76 -10.34
CA ASN A 175 15.48 4.81 -10.93
C ASN A 175 14.67 4.32 -12.13
N GLY A 176 15.23 3.39 -12.93
CA GLY A 176 14.50 2.72 -14.00
C GLY A 176 13.36 1.84 -13.49
N LEU A 177 13.57 1.11 -12.40
CA LEU A 177 12.56 0.27 -11.75
C LEU A 177 11.46 1.12 -11.09
N ARG A 178 11.83 2.16 -10.34
CA ARG A 178 10.90 3.11 -9.71
C ARG A 178 9.93 3.69 -10.73
N LYS A 179 10.42 4.22 -11.85
CA LYS A 179 9.57 4.76 -12.94
C LYS A 179 8.58 3.74 -13.49
N LYS A 180 9.00 2.47 -13.65
CA LYS A 180 8.12 1.40 -14.13
C LYS A 180 7.05 1.05 -13.10
N ILE A 181 7.42 0.97 -11.82
CA ILE A 181 6.48 0.73 -10.73
C ILE A 181 5.48 1.87 -10.64
N GLN A 182 5.93 3.13 -10.63
CA GLN A 182 5.06 4.32 -10.62
C GLN A 182 4.06 4.32 -11.79
N ALA A 183 4.52 4.04 -13.01
CA ALA A 183 3.65 3.96 -14.18
C ALA A 183 2.62 2.82 -14.08
N SER A 184 3.06 1.66 -13.58
CA SER A 184 2.18 0.51 -13.33
C SER A 184 1.15 0.80 -12.23
N SER A 185 1.57 1.48 -11.17
CA SER A 185 0.71 1.86 -10.05
C SER A 185 -0.33 2.88 -10.45
N LEU A 186 0.05 3.89 -11.23
CA LEU A 186 -0.91 4.86 -11.78
C LEU A 186 -1.97 4.17 -12.65
N ALA A 187 -1.55 3.27 -13.53
CA ALA A 187 -2.48 2.48 -14.34
C ALA A 187 -3.38 1.58 -13.48
N GLY A 188 -2.82 0.95 -12.44
CA GLY A 188 -3.54 0.14 -11.46
C GLY A 188 -4.59 0.93 -10.70
N ILE A 189 -4.26 2.14 -10.24
CA ILE A 189 -5.20 3.06 -9.58
C ILE A 189 -6.36 3.39 -10.52
N HIS A 190 -6.07 3.82 -11.75
CA HIS A 190 -7.11 4.17 -12.72
C HIS A 190 -8.05 3.00 -13.03
N GLN A 191 -7.49 1.79 -13.11
CA GLN A 191 -8.26 0.59 -13.38
C GLN A 191 -9.13 0.15 -12.18
N LYS A 192 -8.58 0.17 -10.95
CA LYS A 192 -9.25 -0.34 -9.75
C LYS A 192 -10.18 0.68 -9.09
N TYR A 193 -9.73 1.93 -9.00
CA TYR A 193 -10.36 2.97 -8.17
C TYR A 193 -10.88 4.17 -8.99
N GLY A 194 -10.64 4.18 -10.30
CA GLY A 194 -11.00 5.27 -11.18
C GLY A 194 -9.99 6.41 -11.17
N THR A 195 -10.35 7.53 -11.79
CA THR A 195 -9.49 8.71 -11.92
C THR A 195 -9.84 9.78 -10.90
N GLY A 196 -8.91 10.70 -10.67
CA GLY A 196 -9.08 11.86 -9.79
C GLY A 196 -8.58 11.63 -8.37
N VAL A 197 -8.93 12.57 -7.49
CA VAL A 197 -8.48 12.55 -6.10
C VAL A 197 -9.35 11.59 -5.29
N HIS A 198 -8.72 10.62 -4.64
CA HIS A 198 -9.39 9.65 -3.78
C HIS A 198 -9.51 10.15 -2.35
N ARG A 199 -10.59 9.76 -1.67
CA ARG A 199 -10.82 10.12 -0.27
C ARG A 199 -11.14 8.89 0.56
N VAL A 200 -10.61 8.82 1.77
CA VAL A 200 -10.84 7.72 2.71
C VAL A 200 -11.40 8.28 4.00
N GLU A 201 -12.58 7.81 4.39
CA GLU A 201 -13.16 8.06 5.71
C GLU A 201 -12.62 7.02 6.70
N PHE A 202 -12.13 7.51 7.83
CA PHE A 202 -11.74 6.71 8.97
C PHE A 202 -12.81 6.81 10.07
N GLU A 203 -13.19 5.68 10.66
CA GLU A 203 -13.95 5.62 11.91
C GLU A 203 -13.07 5.05 13.02
N LEU A 204 -12.91 5.80 14.11
CA LEU A 204 -12.05 5.45 15.24
C LEU A 204 -12.84 4.96 16.45
N VAL A 205 -12.24 4.08 17.23
CA VAL A 205 -12.72 3.62 18.54
C VAL A 205 -11.80 4.13 19.63
N PHE A 206 -12.34 5.02 20.47
CA PHE A 206 -11.66 5.49 21.67
C PHE A 206 -12.07 4.60 22.87
N ALA A 207 -11.08 4.14 23.63
CA ALA A 207 -11.30 3.29 24.80
C ALA A 207 -11.81 4.06 26.05
N ASP A 208 -11.88 5.39 25.98
CA ASP A 208 -12.31 6.26 27.07
C ASP A 208 -13.82 6.19 27.36
N GLY A 209 -14.60 5.53 26.51
CA GLY A 209 -16.06 5.43 26.61
C GLY A 209 -16.81 6.76 26.47
N LYS A 210 -16.11 7.86 26.16
CA LYS A 210 -16.70 9.19 26.05
C LYS A 210 -17.38 9.32 24.69
N LYS A 211 -18.60 9.88 24.67
CA LYS A 211 -19.23 10.33 23.43
C LYS A 211 -18.44 11.50 22.87
N GLY A 212 -18.21 11.52 21.56
CA GLY A 212 -17.43 12.55 20.90
C GLY A 212 -17.23 12.25 19.42
N PRO A 213 -16.49 13.09 18.71
CA PRO A 213 -16.17 12.86 17.32
C PRO A 213 -15.27 11.62 17.19
N THR A 214 -15.55 10.82 16.16
CA THR A 214 -14.87 9.55 15.89
C THR A 214 -14.49 9.39 14.42
N ARG A 215 -14.81 10.36 13.56
CA ARG A 215 -14.59 10.25 12.12
C ARG A 215 -13.74 11.38 11.60
N PHE A 216 -12.87 11.06 10.65
CA PHE A 216 -12.13 12.04 9.87
C PHE A 216 -12.00 11.57 8.43
N VAL A 217 -11.79 12.51 7.52
CA VAL A 217 -11.65 12.23 6.09
C VAL A 217 -10.26 12.62 5.62
N LEU A 218 -9.57 11.67 5.03
CA LEU A 218 -8.28 11.83 4.38
C LEU A 218 -8.48 12.02 2.89
N GLU A 219 -7.94 13.10 2.32
CA GLU A 219 -7.80 13.30 0.87
C GLU A 219 -6.40 12.83 0.47
N LEU A 220 -6.31 11.85 -0.45
CA LEU A 220 -5.02 11.31 -0.87
C LEU A 220 -4.28 12.28 -1.78
N ALA A 221 -2.95 12.16 -1.82
CA ALA A 221 -2.12 12.87 -2.78
C ALA A 221 -2.59 12.57 -4.21
N PRO A 222 -2.44 13.50 -5.17
CA PRO A 222 -2.69 13.22 -6.57
C PRO A 222 -1.91 11.97 -7.02
N SER A 223 -2.60 11.04 -7.65
CA SER A 223 -2.03 9.77 -8.11
C SER A 223 -0.90 9.96 -9.11
N GLU A 224 -0.84 11.10 -9.81
CA GLU A 224 0.25 11.46 -10.72
C GLU A 224 1.53 11.89 -10.00
N LEU A 225 1.43 12.35 -8.75
CA LEU A 225 2.58 12.79 -7.95
C LEU A 225 3.18 11.66 -7.13
N MET A 226 2.33 10.80 -6.56
CA MET A 226 2.70 9.74 -5.62
C MET A 226 1.98 8.40 -5.93
N PRO A 227 2.03 7.90 -7.18
CA PRO A 227 1.23 6.74 -7.59
C PRO A 227 1.49 5.47 -6.76
N HIS A 228 2.74 5.20 -6.39
CA HIS A 228 3.09 3.96 -5.69
C HIS A 228 2.59 3.98 -4.24
N ALA A 229 2.85 5.07 -3.50
CA ALA A 229 2.39 5.22 -2.13
C ALA A 229 0.86 5.28 -2.04
N VAL A 230 0.20 6.00 -2.96
CA VAL A 230 -1.26 6.09 -3.02
C VAL A 230 -1.88 4.73 -3.34
N GLU A 231 -1.35 4.00 -4.31
CA GLU A 231 -1.87 2.67 -4.66
C GLU A 231 -1.72 1.71 -3.47
N ALA A 232 -0.54 1.65 -2.84
CA ALA A 232 -0.31 0.76 -1.71
C ALA A 232 -1.30 1.04 -0.57
N PHE A 233 -1.54 2.31 -0.25
CA PHE A 233 -2.51 2.68 0.78
C PHE A 233 -3.95 2.32 0.38
N LEU A 234 -4.34 2.56 -0.89
CA LEU A 234 -5.66 2.18 -1.39
C LEU A 234 -5.87 0.65 -1.38
N ASP A 235 -4.85 -0.13 -1.76
CA ASP A 235 -4.88 -1.60 -1.69
C ASP A 235 -5.06 -2.06 -0.24
N MET A 236 -4.40 -1.43 0.74
CA MET A 236 -4.61 -1.72 2.18
C MET A 236 -6.04 -1.41 2.64
N VAL A 237 -6.62 -0.29 2.20
CA VAL A 237 -8.00 0.10 2.53
C VAL A 237 -9.01 -0.85 1.88
N SER A 238 -8.87 -1.16 0.58
CA SER A 238 -9.82 -2.01 -0.14
C SER A 238 -9.84 -3.44 0.37
N ASN A 239 -8.70 -3.96 0.80
CA ASN A 239 -8.58 -5.30 1.40
C ASN A 239 -8.87 -5.34 2.90
N LYS A 240 -9.35 -4.24 3.50
CA LYS A 240 -9.69 -4.15 4.93
C LYS A 240 -8.51 -4.49 5.85
N LEU A 241 -7.28 -4.27 5.38
CA LEU A 241 -6.08 -4.53 6.17
C LEU A 241 -5.92 -3.54 7.31
N ILE A 242 -6.38 -2.30 7.15
CA ILE A 242 -6.29 -1.26 8.18
C ILE A 242 -7.41 -1.42 9.24
N ASP A 243 -8.51 -2.09 8.92
CA ASP A 243 -9.60 -2.36 9.86
C ASP A 243 -9.11 -3.25 11.01
N GLY A 244 -9.32 -2.82 12.25
CA GLY A 244 -8.79 -3.52 13.43
C GLY A 244 -7.41 -3.05 13.87
N CYS A 245 -6.66 -2.29 13.07
CA CYS A 245 -5.37 -1.71 13.46
C CYS A 245 -5.51 -0.62 14.53
N SER A 246 -4.40 -0.09 15.05
CA SER A 246 -4.43 0.92 16.10
C SER A 246 -3.41 2.03 15.92
N PHE A 247 -3.77 3.21 16.44
CA PHE A 247 -2.82 4.24 16.82
C PHE A 247 -2.18 3.87 18.15
N ILE A 248 -0.85 3.83 18.17
CA ILE A 248 -0.07 3.25 19.28
C ILE A 248 0.79 4.27 20.02
N MET A 249 1.16 5.38 19.39
CA MET A 249 1.98 6.43 19.98
C MET A 249 1.62 7.82 19.45
N SER A 250 1.86 8.82 20.27
CA SER A 250 1.85 10.25 19.97
C SER A 250 3.15 10.84 20.52
N ALA A 251 4.08 11.19 19.64
CA ALA A 251 5.40 11.70 20.03
C ALA A 251 5.95 12.61 18.93
N LEU A 252 6.76 13.62 19.30
CA LEU A 252 7.48 14.47 18.34
C LEU A 252 6.58 15.05 17.22
N ASN A 253 5.39 15.52 17.58
CA ASN A 253 4.39 16.05 16.64
C ASN A 253 3.90 15.05 15.58
N VAL A 254 3.99 13.75 15.85
CA VAL A 254 3.42 12.69 15.01
C VAL A 254 2.62 11.70 15.84
N ILE A 255 1.52 11.21 15.27
CA ILE A 255 0.70 10.13 15.82
C ILE A 255 0.86 8.92 14.91
N LYS A 256 1.46 7.84 15.39
CA LYS A 256 1.77 6.66 14.59
C LYS A 256 0.73 5.56 14.78
N ALA A 257 0.32 4.97 13.66
CA ALA A 257 -0.48 3.77 13.57
C ALA A 257 0.36 2.58 13.11
N SER A 258 -0.05 1.40 13.56
CA SER A 258 0.62 0.14 13.22
C SER A 258 -0.38 -1.00 13.01
N PRO A 259 0.03 -2.10 12.33
CA PRO A 259 -0.72 -3.36 12.21
C PRO A 259 -0.94 -4.11 13.53
N ILE A 260 -1.07 -3.38 14.63
CA ILE A 260 -1.28 -3.93 15.95
C ILE A 260 -2.78 -3.84 16.25
N PRO A 261 -3.45 -4.97 16.51
CA PRO A 261 -4.88 -4.96 16.77
C PRO A 261 -5.25 -4.20 18.05
N TYR A 262 -6.37 -3.47 18.00
CA TYR A 262 -6.90 -2.75 19.16
C TYR A 262 -7.82 -3.61 20.03
N ASP A 263 -8.36 -4.70 19.50
CA ASP A 263 -9.34 -5.59 20.13
C ASP A 263 -8.71 -6.73 20.93
N GLY A 264 -7.38 -6.79 20.99
CA GLY A 264 -6.62 -7.85 21.68
C GLY A 264 -6.44 -9.12 20.84
N SER A 265 -6.85 -9.14 19.57
CA SER A 265 -6.53 -10.24 18.66
C SER A 265 -5.02 -10.35 18.41
N SER A 266 -4.59 -11.41 17.70
CA SER A 266 -3.16 -11.69 17.52
C SER A 266 -2.49 -10.72 16.54
N ALA A 267 -1.49 -9.96 17.02
CA ALA A 267 -0.66 -9.09 16.18
C ALA A 267 0.07 -9.88 15.08
N LYS A 268 0.47 -11.13 15.35
CA LYS A 268 1.09 -12.01 14.35
C LYS A 268 0.13 -12.33 13.21
N VAL A 269 -1.13 -12.65 13.52
CA VAL A 269 -2.15 -12.92 12.48
C VAL A 269 -2.41 -11.66 11.66
N LYS A 270 -2.47 -10.50 12.33
CA LYS A 270 -2.65 -9.23 11.63
C LYS A 270 -1.47 -8.92 10.72
N ALA A 271 -0.23 -9.02 11.18
CA ALA A 271 0.95 -8.84 10.35
C ALA A 271 1.00 -9.82 9.17
N GLN A 272 0.66 -11.10 9.39
CA GLN A 272 0.59 -12.11 8.33
C GLN A 272 -0.40 -11.71 7.23
N SER A 273 -1.54 -11.11 7.58
CA SER A 273 -2.52 -10.67 6.57
C SER A 273 -1.98 -9.58 5.63
N PHE A 274 -1.04 -8.74 6.09
CA PHE A 274 -0.34 -7.79 5.20
C PHE A 274 0.66 -8.52 4.30
N ALA A 275 1.44 -9.46 4.86
CA ALA A 275 2.43 -10.24 4.13
C ALA A 275 1.80 -11.15 3.06
N ASP A 276 0.65 -11.75 3.35
CA ASP A 276 -0.10 -12.60 2.41
C ASP A 276 -0.53 -11.83 1.15
N LEU A 277 -0.64 -10.50 1.24
CA LEU A 277 -0.97 -9.60 0.13
C LEU A 277 0.24 -8.82 -0.41
N GLY A 278 1.45 -9.05 0.12
CA GLY A 278 2.66 -8.30 -0.26
C GLY A 278 2.58 -6.80 0.08
N LEU A 279 1.84 -6.46 1.13
CA LEU A 279 1.62 -5.09 1.62
C LEU A 279 2.30 -4.86 2.98
N ASP A 280 3.17 -5.76 3.40
CA ASP A 280 4.01 -5.65 4.60
C ASP A 280 5.27 -4.79 4.38
N GLN A 281 5.52 -4.36 3.14
CA GLN A 281 6.54 -3.37 2.81
C GLN A 281 6.10 -2.49 1.63
N LEU A 282 6.79 -1.37 1.41
CA LEU A 282 6.78 -0.59 0.17
C LEU A 282 7.97 -0.96 -0.73
N ALA A 283 7.76 -0.97 -2.05
CA ALA A 283 8.81 -1.26 -3.03
C ALA A 283 10.00 -0.29 -2.99
N PHE A 284 9.70 0.96 -2.64
CA PHE A 284 10.63 2.06 -2.43
C PHE A 284 9.93 3.21 -1.69
N LYS A 285 10.73 4.12 -1.13
CA LYS A 285 10.23 5.37 -0.55
C LYS A 285 9.97 6.39 -1.66
N GLU A 286 8.72 6.54 -2.03
CA GLU A 286 8.29 7.57 -2.96
C GLU A 286 8.17 8.90 -2.23
N TYR A 287 8.82 9.96 -2.71
CA TYR A 287 8.73 11.31 -2.13
C TYR A 287 8.58 12.34 -3.24
N ASN A 288 7.76 13.37 -2.97
CA ASN A 288 7.57 14.48 -3.90
C ASN A 288 7.52 15.82 -3.12
N PRO A 289 8.39 16.80 -3.43
CA PRO A 289 8.44 18.08 -2.72
C PRO A 289 7.17 18.93 -2.91
N GLN A 290 6.32 18.63 -3.89
CA GLN A 290 5.02 19.29 -4.06
C GLN A 290 3.95 18.77 -3.08
N PHE A 291 4.22 17.67 -2.38
CA PHE A 291 3.34 17.10 -1.36
C PHE A 291 4.12 16.86 -0.05
N PRO A 292 4.57 17.94 0.63
CA PRO A 292 5.43 17.84 1.81
C PRO A 292 4.67 17.44 3.09
N HIS A 293 5.40 17.04 4.14
CA HIS A 293 4.85 16.62 5.44
C HIS A 293 4.36 17.80 6.30
N GLN A 294 3.33 18.50 5.85
CA GLN A 294 2.69 19.59 6.59
C GLN A 294 1.81 19.08 7.74
N LYS A 295 1.35 19.98 8.60
CA LYS A 295 0.37 19.67 9.64
C LYS A 295 -0.87 19.01 9.03
N TYR A 296 -1.32 17.93 9.66
CA TYR A 296 -2.44 17.07 9.24
C TYR A 296 -2.23 16.28 7.95
N THR A 297 -0.99 16.10 7.53
CA THR A 297 -0.65 15.12 6.48
C THR A 297 -0.38 13.74 7.07
N MET A 298 -0.59 12.70 6.27
CA MET A 298 -0.27 11.32 6.60
C MET A 298 0.82 10.77 5.69
N GLY A 299 1.69 9.94 6.25
CA GLY A 299 2.77 9.31 5.51
C GLY A 299 3.16 7.94 6.04
N PHE A 300 3.84 7.16 5.21
CA PHE A 300 4.43 5.89 5.61
C PHE A 300 5.73 6.12 6.36
N THR A 301 6.06 5.24 7.30
CA THR A 301 7.32 5.34 8.04
C THR A 301 8.54 5.04 7.16
N ALA A 302 9.67 5.60 7.55
CA ALA A 302 10.94 5.48 6.83
C ALA A 302 11.45 4.03 6.68
N ASP A 303 10.99 3.07 7.46
CA ASP A 303 11.35 1.65 7.31
C ASP A 303 10.66 0.97 6.12
N GLY A 304 9.71 1.66 5.48
CA GLY A 304 8.92 1.12 4.38
C GLY A 304 7.86 0.11 4.84
N SER A 305 7.63 -0.06 6.14
CA SER A 305 6.62 -0.98 6.65
C SER A 305 5.20 -0.42 6.43
N PRO A 306 4.12 -1.20 6.67
CA PRO A 306 2.74 -0.71 6.62
C PRO A 306 2.38 0.24 7.78
N ASN A 307 3.38 0.68 8.55
CA ASN A 307 3.16 1.66 9.59
C ASN A 307 3.00 3.02 8.91
N PHE A 308 2.08 3.83 9.42
CA PHE A 308 1.89 5.18 8.94
C PHE A 308 1.75 6.13 10.12
N PHE A 309 1.98 7.40 9.87
CA PHE A 309 1.86 8.45 10.88
C PHE A 309 1.02 9.61 10.36
N LEU A 310 0.45 10.34 11.30
CA LEU A 310 -0.28 11.58 11.09
C LEU A 310 0.54 12.72 11.73
N ASN A 311 0.88 13.73 10.94
CA ASN A 311 1.56 14.92 11.40
C ASN A 311 0.60 15.83 12.19
N THR A 312 0.95 16.24 13.41
CA THR A 312 0.23 17.25 14.20
C THR A 312 0.87 18.64 14.16
N ALA A 313 2.08 18.74 13.59
CA ALA A 313 2.77 19.98 13.22
C ALA A 313 3.35 19.86 11.80
N ASP A 314 4.00 20.92 11.30
CA ASP A 314 4.78 20.85 10.07
C ASP A 314 6.10 20.13 10.34
N ASN A 315 6.26 18.96 9.72
CA ASN A 315 7.43 18.10 9.85
C ASN A 315 8.13 17.90 8.49
N THR A 316 7.98 18.85 7.56
CA THR A 316 8.52 18.76 6.19
C THR A 316 10.02 18.43 6.16
N LEU A 317 10.81 19.05 7.05
CA LEU A 317 12.26 18.82 7.12
C LEU A 317 12.61 17.53 7.88
N ALA A 318 11.82 17.17 8.90
CA ALA A 318 12.10 15.99 9.72
C ALA A 318 11.80 14.67 8.96
N HIS A 319 10.86 14.71 8.02
CA HIS A 319 10.44 13.58 7.20
C HIS A 319 10.78 13.77 5.72
N GLU A 320 11.87 14.48 5.41
CA GLU A 320 12.33 14.60 4.02
C GLU A 320 12.71 13.21 3.47
N GLY A 321 12.09 12.83 2.35
CA GLY A 321 12.29 11.52 1.72
C GLY A 321 11.33 10.41 2.19
N ASP A 322 10.50 10.66 3.21
CA ASP A 322 9.44 9.72 3.61
C ASP A 322 8.20 9.87 2.71
N PRO A 323 7.42 8.80 2.45
CA PRO A 323 6.24 8.93 1.60
C PRO A 323 5.09 9.66 2.29
N CYS A 324 4.70 10.83 1.79
CA CYS A 324 3.50 11.54 2.19
C CYS A 324 2.36 11.27 1.20
N PHE A 325 1.29 10.60 1.63
CA PHE A 325 0.24 10.08 0.74
C PHE A 325 -1.15 10.67 0.97
N GLY A 326 -1.36 11.50 1.99
CA GLY A 326 -2.67 12.13 2.19
C GLY A 326 -2.68 13.32 3.15
N THR A 327 -3.78 14.06 3.14
CA THR A 327 -4.05 15.23 4.01
C THR A 327 -5.45 15.13 4.60
N VAL A 328 -5.59 15.35 5.90
CA VAL A 328 -6.90 15.39 6.56
C VAL A 328 -7.65 16.64 6.10
N ILE A 329 -8.85 16.45 5.56
CA ILE A 329 -9.70 17.54 5.05
C ILE A 329 -10.96 17.77 5.90
N GLN A 330 -11.35 16.81 6.74
CA GLN A 330 -12.52 16.89 7.64
C GLN A 330 -12.27 16.08 8.91
N GLY A 331 -13.02 16.37 9.98
CA GLY A 331 -12.90 15.66 11.27
C GLY A 331 -11.67 16.07 12.10
N PHE A 332 -11.26 17.33 12.01
CA PHE A 332 -10.14 17.87 12.79
C PHE A 332 -10.35 17.77 14.30
N ASP A 333 -11.60 17.76 14.74
CA ASP A 333 -12.01 17.51 16.12
C ASP A 333 -11.72 16.06 16.57
N THR A 334 -11.91 15.07 15.69
CA THR A 334 -11.45 13.69 15.91
C THR A 334 -9.92 13.63 16.05
N ILE A 335 -9.19 14.38 15.22
CA ILE A 335 -7.72 14.44 15.30
C ILE A 335 -7.27 15.11 16.61
N GLN A 336 -7.89 16.21 17.00
CA GLN A 336 -7.60 16.88 18.27
C GLN A 336 -7.89 15.96 19.46
N ARG A 337 -8.97 15.17 19.40
CA ARG A 337 -9.27 14.15 20.40
C ARG A 337 -8.18 13.08 20.46
N LEU A 338 -7.72 12.60 19.30
CA LEU A 338 -6.63 11.63 19.19
C LEU A 338 -5.32 12.18 19.79
N GLU A 339 -4.96 13.43 19.49
CA GLU A 339 -3.79 14.13 20.04
C GLU A 339 -3.87 14.30 21.56
N SER A 340 -5.05 14.62 22.09
CA SER A 340 -5.29 14.78 23.53
C SER A 340 -5.43 13.47 24.31
N SER A 341 -5.38 12.32 23.63
CA SER A 341 -5.58 11.02 24.27
C SER A 341 -4.43 10.71 25.26
N PRO A 342 -4.70 10.15 26.45
CA PRO A 342 -3.68 9.93 27.47
C PRO A 342 -2.53 9.06 26.99
N THR A 343 -1.29 9.49 27.27
CA THR A 343 -0.07 8.75 26.95
C THR A 343 0.72 8.35 28.19
N ARG A 344 1.26 7.14 28.20
CA ARG A 344 2.34 6.67 29.09
C ARG A 344 3.68 7.27 28.63
N ASN A 345 4.37 7.93 29.56
CA ASN A 345 5.67 8.57 29.36
C ASN A 345 5.68 9.63 28.25
N GLY A 346 4.53 10.27 27.97
CA GLY A 346 4.42 11.29 26.93
C GLY A 346 4.56 10.77 25.48
N VAL A 347 4.57 9.45 25.27
CA VAL A 347 4.86 8.82 23.97
C VAL A 347 3.80 7.78 23.60
N TRP A 348 3.60 6.77 24.44
CA TRP A 348 2.75 5.63 24.09
C TRP A 348 1.32 5.86 24.55
N PHE A 349 0.29 5.63 23.74
CA PHE A 349 -1.07 5.74 24.26
C PHE A 349 -1.31 4.75 25.41
N THR A 350 -1.87 5.22 26.52
CA THR A 350 -2.22 4.37 27.67
C THR A 350 -3.23 3.30 27.26
N GLN A 351 -4.16 3.69 26.39
CA GLN A 351 -5.07 2.79 25.68
C GLN A 351 -4.99 3.11 24.20
N ARG A 352 -4.73 2.09 23.38
CA ARG A 352 -4.66 2.22 21.92
C ARG A 352 -5.98 2.77 21.38
N VAL A 353 -5.91 3.67 20.41
CA VAL A 353 -7.10 4.14 19.68
C VAL A 353 -7.25 3.26 18.45
N GLY A 354 -8.37 2.53 18.38
CA GLY A 354 -8.63 1.57 17.32
C GLY A 354 -9.10 2.23 16.03
N ILE A 355 -8.73 1.64 14.90
CA ILE A 355 -9.31 1.96 13.59
C ILE A 355 -10.43 0.95 13.35
N LYS A 356 -11.68 1.36 13.56
CA LYS A 356 -12.85 0.50 13.36
C LYS A 356 -13.00 0.15 11.88
N SER A 357 -12.89 1.16 11.03
CA SER A 357 -12.95 1.00 9.59
C SER A 357 -12.22 2.13 8.87
N ALA A 358 -11.64 1.78 7.71
CA ALA A 358 -11.25 2.72 6.67
C ALA A 358 -12.05 2.42 5.40
N THR A 359 -12.73 3.43 4.85
CA THR A 359 -13.64 3.26 3.71
C THR A 359 -13.34 4.29 2.63
N LEU A 360 -13.13 3.80 1.41
CA LEU A 360 -13.03 4.64 0.22
C LEU A 360 -14.36 5.33 -0.03
N LEU A 361 -14.35 6.65 -0.16
CA LEU A 361 -15.54 7.45 -0.48
C LEU A 361 -15.70 7.56 -1.98
N ASP A 362 -16.90 7.29 -2.49
CA ASP A 362 -17.21 7.48 -3.90
C ASP A 362 -17.11 8.96 -4.27
N ASN A 363 -16.38 9.26 -5.36
CA ASN A 363 -16.18 10.62 -5.87
C ASN A 363 -17.50 11.34 -6.19
N SER A 364 -18.60 10.61 -6.40
CA SER A 364 -19.95 11.15 -6.66
C SER A 364 -20.67 11.63 -5.38
N SER A 365 -20.27 11.16 -4.21
CA SER A 365 -21.02 11.34 -2.97
C SER A 365 -20.61 12.56 -2.14
N VAL A 366 -19.42 13.12 -2.38
CA VAL A 366 -18.90 14.24 -1.59
C VAL A 366 -19.30 15.56 -2.23
N VAL A 367 -20.49 16.07 -1.88
CA VAL A 367 -20.83 17.48 -2.11
C VAL A 367 -20.00 18.31 -1.14
N ILE A 368 -18.79 18.71 -1.56
CA ILE A 368 -17.99 19.65 -0.78
C ILE A 368 -18.74 20.98 -0.78
N ASP A 369 -19.21 21.39 0.40
CA ASP A 369 -19.69 22.76 0.64
C ASP A 369 -18.50 23.72 0.57
N GLN A 370 -18.11 24.09 -0.66
CA GLN A 370 -16.96 24.93 -0.94
C GLN A 370 -17.06 26.31 -0.27
N LYS A 371 -18.26 26.73 0.18
CA LYS A 371 -18.47 28.02 0.85
C LYS A 371 -17.77 28.14 2.21
N LYS A 372 -17.34 27.04 2.84
CA LYS A 372 -16.62 27.09 4.13
C LYS A 372 -15.10 27.17 4.04
N ARG A 373 -14.47 26.94 2.87
CA ARG A 373 -13.00 26.80 2.76
C ARG A 373 -12.19 28.11 2.81
N PHE A 374 -12.83 29.30 2.79
CA PHE A 374 -12.12 30.59 2.67
C PHE A 374 -12.17 31.53 3.89
N LYS A 375 -12.72 31.11 5.04
CA LYS A 375 -12.88 32.04 6.19
C LYS A 375 -11.80 31.99 7.28
N THR A 376 -10.72 31.23 7.11
CA THR A 376 -9.70 31.11 8.17
C THR A 376 -8.28 31.13 7.62
N ARG A 377 -7.85 32.31 7.15
CA ARG A 377 -6.45 32.75 7.15
C ARG A 377 -6.41 34.26 7.38
N VAL A 378 -6.40 34.65 8.66
CA VAL A 378 -5.83 35.92 9.15
C VAL A 378 -5.00 35.57 10.37
#